data_AF-A0AAN7SFF7-F1
#
_entry.id   AF-A0AAN7SFF7-F1
#
_cell.length_a   1.000
_cell.length_b   1.000
_cell.length_c   1.000
_cell.angle_alpha   90.00
_cell.angle_beta   90.00
_cell.angle_gamma   90.00
#
_symmetry.space_group_name_H-M   'P 1'
#
loop_
_entity.id
_entity.type
_entity.pdbx_description
1 polymer ?
#
loop_
_entity_poly.entity_id
_entity_poly.type
_entity_poly.pdbx_seq_one_letter_code
_entity_poly.pdbx_strand_id
1 'polypeptide(L)'
;MVRKAKADLEFNLAKDAKSNKKGFRKQISSRKKTREDIDLLQNGAGKLVTKDMEKAEVFNAFFASVFTRKDGPQEFQVPETRQKACSKEDLPSVEEVREHLNRTYKTKEANSTLRCVKKSVTSRLREEILLLYSALVRPYLEYCVQLWAPQYKTDMDLLEQV
;
A
#
# COMPACT_ATOMS: atom_id res chain seq x y z
N MET A 1 12.75 -11.44 34.58
CA MET A 1 11.97 -12.69 34.50
C MET A 1 10.71 -12.54 33.64
N VAL A 2 9.87 -11.53 33.87
CA VAL A 2 8.60 -11.30 33.12
C VAL A 2 8.76 -11.23 31.60
N ARG A 3 9.79 -10.55 31.07
CA ARG A 3 10.04 -10.47 29.63
C ARG A 3 10.37 -11.83 28.99
N LYS A 4 11.12 -12.67 29.70
CA LYS A 4 11.49 -14.02 29.25
C LYS A 4 10.26 -14.93 29.20
N ALA A 5 9.47 -14.95 30.28
CA ALA A 5 8.22 -15.72 30.33
C ALA A 5 7.21 -15.30 29.24
N LYS A 6 7.13 -14.00 28.94
CA LYS A 6 6.29 -13.48 27.85
C LYS A 6 6.79 -13.94 26.48
N ALA A 7 8.11 -13.90 26.24
CA ALA A 7 8.70 -14.35 24.99
C ALA A 7 8.51 -15.87 24.78
N ASP A 8 8.68 -16.66 25.83
CA ASP A 8 8.48 -18.12 25.78
C ASP A 8 7.03 -18.48 25.46
N LEU A 9 6.06 -17.77 26.07
CA LEU A 9 4.63 -17.93 25.76
C LEU A 9 4.31 -17.58 24.31
N GLU A 10 4.84 -16.47 23.80
CA GLU A 10 4.64 -16.02 22.42
C GLU A 10 5.24 -17.00 21.41
N PHE A 11 6.44 -17.51 21.70
CA PHE A 11 7.12 -18.51 20.88
C PHE A 11 6.33 -19.82 20.78
N ASN A 12 5.86 -20.34 21.92
CA ASN A 12 5.05 -21.56 21.95
C ASN A 12 3.75 -21.40 21.16
N LEU A 13 3.09 -20.24 21.29
CA LEU A 13 1.86 -19.96 20.55
C LEU A 13 2.10 -19.87 19.02
N ALA A 14 3.24 -19.34 18.60
CA ALA A 14 3.61 -19.26 17.19
C ALA A 14 3.95 -20.64 16.61
N LYS A 15 4.68 -21.46 17.38
CA LYS A 15 5.04 -22.83 17.01
C LYS A 15 3.79 -23.70 16.81
N ASP A 16 2.80 -23.56 17.69
CA ASP A 16 1.56 -24.32 17.64
C ASP A 16 0.49 -23.66 16.76
N ALA A 17 0.79 -22.61 15.99
CA ALA A 17 -0.20 -21.89 15.21
C ALA A 17 -0.92 -22.77 14.16
N LYS A 18 -0.27 -23.85 13.72
CA LYS A 18 -0.83 -24.81 12.75
C LYS A 18 -1.81 -25.81 13.40
N SER A 19 -1.50 -26.29 14.61
CA SER A 19 -2.35 -27.23 15.38
C SER A 19 -3.43 -26.51 16.19
N ASN A 20 -3.14 -25.30 16.67
CA ASN A 20 -4.01 -24.48 17.52
C ASN A 20 -4.36 -23.14 16.84
N LYS A 21 -4.98 -23.22 15.66
CA LYS A 21 -5.43 -22.05 14.87
C LYS A 21 -6.34 -21.11 15.66
N LYS A 22 -7.20 -21.66 16.54
CA LYS A 22 -8.17 -20.90 17.35
C LYS A 22 -7.50 -20.12 18.47
N GLY A 23 -6.57 -20.73 19.20
CA GLY A 23 -5.80 -20.07 20.26
C GLY A 23 -4.92 -18.95 19.72
N PHE A 24 -4.23 -19.19 18.60
CA PHE A 24 -3.41 -18.17 17.94
C PHE A 24 -4.25 -16.95 17.52
N ARG A 25 -5.37 -17.17 16.80
CA ARG A 25 -6.27 -16.07 16.39
C ARG A 25 -6.82 -15.29 17.58
N LYS A 26 -7.18 -15.96 18.68
CA LYS A 26 -7.67 -15.32 19.91
C LYS A 26 -6.60 -14.46 20.58
N GLN A 27 -5.34 -14.89 20.59
CA GLN A 27 -4.25 -14.08 21.12
C GLN A 27 -4.02 -12.84 20.26
N ILE A 28 -3.91 -13.00 18.94
CA ILE A 28 -3.69 -11.88 18.02
C ILE A 28 -4.83 -10.87 18.13
N SER A 29 -6.08 -11.31 18.23
CA SER A 29 -7.23 -10.41 18.39
C SER A 29 -7.27 -9.74 19.76
N SER A 30 -6.90 -10.44 20.85
CA SER A 30 -6.83 -9.84 22.18
C SER A 30 -5.76 -8.73 22.29
N ARG A 31 -4.64 -8.86 21.57
CA ARG A 31 -3.60 -7.83 21.49
C ARG A 31 -3.98 -6.64 20.61
N LYS A 32 -4.87 -6.85 19.63
CA LYS A 32 -5.41 -5.74 18.82
C LYS A 32 -6.37 -4.86 19.62
N LYS A 33 -7.09 -5.42 20.62
CA LYS A 33 -7.99 -4.65 21.50
C LYS A 33 -7.27 -3.71 22.47
N THR A 34 -6.00 -3.96 22.78
CA THR A 34 -5.20 -3.16 23.73
C THR A 34 -4.40 -2.05 23.06
N ARG A 35 -4.48 -1.91 21.73
CA ARG A 35 -4.08 -0.66 21.10
C ARG A 35 -5.27 0.27 21.24
N GLU A 36 -5.07 1.25 22.11
CA GLU A 36 -5.91 2.42 22.30
C GLU A 36 -6.42 2.92 20.96
N ASP A 37 -7.67 3.37 21.00
CA ASP A 37 -8.43 4.02 19.93
C ASP A 37 -7.48 4.86 19.08
N ILE A 38 -7.53 4.68 17.75
CA ILE A 38 -6.77 5.52 16.81
C ILE A 38 -7.02 6.96 17.25
N ASP A 39 -5.95 7.67 17.64
CA ASP A 39 -6.02 9.01 18.20
C ASP A 39 -7.09 9.82 17.46
N LEU A 40 -8.07 10.30 18.21
CA LEU A 40 -9.18 11.05 17.65
C LEU A 40 -8.62 12.16 16.75
N LEU A 41 -8.99 12.10 15.47
CA LEU A 41 -8.47 12.96 14.42
C LEU A 41 -8.60 14.43 14.85
N GLN A 42 -7.49 15.14 15.00
CA GLN A 42 -7.49 16.57 15.31
C GLN A 42 -7.33 17.37 14.01
N ASN A 43 -8.07 18.48 13.89
CA ASN A 43 -7.89 19.38 12.77
C ASN A 43 -6.60 20.21 12.92
N GLY A 44 -6.27 21.01 11.90
CA GLY A 44 -5.10 21.90 11.95
C GLY A 44 -5.11 22.94 13.08
N ALA A 45 -6.24 23.09 13.79
CA ALA A 45 -6.39 23.94 14.97
C ALA A 45 -6.28 23.18 16.30
N GLY A 46 -5.94 21.88 16.27
CA GLY A 46 -5.83 21.02 17.47
C GLY A 46 -7.17 20.62 18.09
N LYS A 47 -8.29 20.91 17.42
CA LYS A 47 -9.64 20.54 17.89
C LYS A 47 -9.99 19.14 17.40
N LEU A 48 -10.57 18.36 18.32
CA LEU A 48 -11.12 17.03 18.07
C LEU A 48 -12.21 17.08 16.99
N VAL A 49 -12.07 16.27 15.95
CA VAL A 49 -13.00 16.22 14.83
C VAL A 49 -13.98 15.07 15.02
N THR A 50 -15.22 15.40 15.38
CA THR A 50 -16.26 14.40 15.67
C THR A 50 -17.17 14.11 14.47
N LYS A 51 -17.34 15.08 13.56
CA LYS A 51 -18.22 14.97 12.39
C LYS A 51 -17.51 14.31 11.21
N ASP A 52 -18.22 13.44 10.49
CA ASP A 52 -17.63 12.63 9.41
C ASP A 52 -17.15 13.47 8.22
N MET A 53 -17.85 14.55 7.89
CA MET A 53 -17.44 15.48 6.83
C MET A 53 -16.11 16.16 7.16
N GLU A 54 -15.97 16.67 8.39
CA GLU A 54 -14.75 17.31 8.86
C GLU A 54 -13.59 16.29 8.93
N LYS A 55 -13.87 15.02 9.29
CA LYS A 55 -12.86 13.94 9.25
C LYS A 55 -12.35 13.69 7.84
N ALA A 56 -13.25 13.66 6.86
CA ALA A 56 -12.90 13.47 5.46
C ALA A 56 -12.03 14.62 4.94
N GLU A 57 -12.34 15.86 5.32
CA GLU A 57 -11.54 17.04 4.95
C GLU A 57 -10.14 17.01 5.55
N VAL A 58 -10.02 16.74 6.85
CA VAL A 58 -8.70 16.65 7.51
C VAL A 58 -7.86 15.51 6.94
N PHE A 59 -8.48 14.37 6.65
CA PHE A 59 -7.81 13.26 5.99
C PHE A 59 -7.37 13.63 4.56
N ASN A 60 -8.26 14.24 3.77
CA ASN A 60 -7.95 14.64 2.40
C ASN A 60 -6.85 15.71 2.35
N ALA A 61 -6.85 16.67 3.27
CA ALA A 61 -5.81 17.69 3.39
C ALA A 61 -4.45 17.07 3.74
N PHE A 62 -4.42 16.12 4.71
CA PHE A 62 -3.21 15.38 5.05
C PHE A 62 -2.69 14.57 3.85
N PHE A 63 -3.58 13.85 3.19
CA PHE A 63 -3.23 13.04 2.02
C PHE A 63 -2.71 13.91 0.88
N ALA A 64 -3.41 15.01 0.54
CA ALA A 64 -2.96 15.98 -0.46
C ALA A 64 -1.59 16.56 -0.11
N SER A 65 -1.30 16.84 1.17
CA SER A 65 0.01 17.34 1.59
C SER A 65 1.16 16.36 1.32
N VAL A 66 0.92 15.05 1.34
CA VAL A 66 1.95 14.03 1.03
C VAL A 66 2.34 14.08 -0.44
N PHE A 67 1.38 14.39 -1.33
CA PHE A 67 1.59 14.44 -2.78
C PHE A 67 1.85 15.86 -3.32
N THR A 68 1.62 16.89 -2.50
CA THR A 68 1.85 18.30 -2.86
C THR A 68 3.05 18.89 -2.11
N ARG A 69 4.08 18.08 -1.83
CA ARG A 69 5.40 18.61 -1.48
C ARG A 69 5.75 19.69 -2.51
N LYS A 70 5.88 20.94 -2.05
CA LYS A 70 6.28 22.08 -2.88
C LYS A 70 7.75 21.98 -3.26
N ASP A 71 8.12 20.90 -3.93
CA ASP A 71 9.19 20.97 -4.91
C ASP A 71 8.44 21.43 -6.17
N GLY A 72 8.29 22.75 -6.34
CA GLY A 72 7.59 23.31 -7.49
C GLY A 72 8.21 22.80 -8.80
N PRO A 73 7.49 22.86 -9.94
CA PRO A 73 8.13 22.66 -11.22
C PRO A 73 9.11 23.81 -11.40
N GLN A 74 10.41 23.55 -11.24
CA GLN A 74 11.37 24.32 -12.00
C GLN A 74 11.05 24.01 -13.45
N GLU A 75 10.62 25.04 -14.19
CA GLU A 75 10.37 24.97 -15.63
C GLU A 75 11.43 24.08 -16.28
N PHE A 76 11.02 22.90 -16.71
CA PHE A 76 11.81 22.16 -17.66
C PHE A 76 11.64 22.92 -18.96
N GLN A 77 12.56 23.85 -19.23
CA GLN A 77 12.69 24.40 -20.57
C GLN A 77 12.91 23.20 -21.49
N VAL A 78 11.90 22.89 -22.30
CA VAL A 78 12.08 22.14 -23.53
C VAL A 78 13.19 22.87 -24.28
N PRO A 79 14.33 22.22 -24.61
CA PRO A 79 15.25 22.84 -25.54
C PRO A 79 14.53 22.87 -26.88
N GLU A 80 14.05 24.06 -27.27
CA GLU A 80 13.73 24.35 -28.65
C GLU A 80 14.93 23.93 -29.49
N THR A 81 14.67 23.10 -30.49
CA THR A 81 15.53 22.87 -31.65
C THR A 81 15.73 24.19 -32.38
N ARG A 82 16.63 25.03 -31.86
CA ARG A 82 17.30 26.04 -32.66
C ARG A 82 18.62 25.44 -33.11
N GLN A 83 18.66 25.06 -34.38
CA GLN A 83 19.89 24.90 -35.15
C GLN A 83 20.81 26.07 -34.84
N LYS A 84 21.78 25.85 -33.94
CA LYS A 84 22.96 26.69 -33.86
C LYS A 84 23.89 26.17 -34.95
N ALA A 85 24.05 26.99 -35.98
CA ALA A 85 25.02 26.81 -37.03
C ALA A 85 26.37 26.40 -36.43
N CYS A 86 26.98 25.39 -37.06
CA CYS A 86 28.27 24.82 -36.73
C CYS A 86 29.32 25.93 -36.52
N SER A 87 29.69 26.14 -35.26
CA SER A 87 30.95 26.77 -34.88
C SER A 87 31.83 25.63 -34.40
N LYS A 88 33.00 25.48 -35.01
CA LYS A 88 33.95 24.41 -34.71
C LYS A 88 34.47 24.56 -33.29
N GLU A 89 34.14 23.67 -32.36
CA GLU A 89 34.96 23.44 -31.16
C GLU A 89 34.80 21.98 -30.70
N ASP A 90 35.91 21.24 -30.85
CA ASP A 90 36.40 20.02 -30.20
C ASP A 90 35.52 18.76 -30.07
N LEU A 91 36.10 17.64 -30.51
CA LEU A 91 35.64 16.29 -30.15
C LEU A 91 35.48 16.20 -28.62
N PRO A 92 34.38 15.63 -28.10
CA PRO A 92 34.18 15.52 -26.66
C PRO A 92 35.36 14.78 -26.05
N SER A 93 35.95 15.38 -25.02
CA SER A 93 37.03 14.77 -24.26
C SER A 93 36.57 13.41 -23.73
N VAL A 94 37.46 12.42 -23.74
CA VAL A 94 37.18 11.05 -23.28
C VAL A 94 36.61 11.05 -21.86
N GLU A 95 37.05 11.98 -21.01
CA GLU A 95 36.53 12.23 -19.66
C GLU A 95 35.05 12.63 -19.64
N GLU A 96 34.59 13.45 -20.58
CA GLU A 96 33.21 13.95 -20.62
C GLU A 96 32.23 12.85 -21.06
N VAL A 97 32.65 12.04 -22.04
CA VAL A 97 31.90 10.85 -22.48
C VAL A 97 31.80 9.83 -21.33
N ARG A 98 32.88 9.64 -20.58
CA ARG A 98 32.92 8.74 -19.41
C ARG A 98 31.97 9.21 -18.31
N GLU A 99 31.95 10.51 -18.02
CA GLU A 99 31.06 11.05 -17.00
C GLU A 99 29.59 10.91 -17.40
N HIS A 100 29.26 11.22 -18.66
CA HIS A 100 27.91 11.04 -19.19
C HIS A 100 27.44 9.57 -19.11
N LEU A 101 28.31 8.62 -19.48
CA LEU A 101 28.00 7.20 -19.39
C LEU A 101 27.76 6.76 -17.94
N ASN A 102 28.57 7.24 -16.99
CA ASN A 102 28.38 6.98 -15.56
C ASN A 102 27.06 7.56 -15.02
N ARG A 103 26.67 8.76 -15.44
CA ARG A 103 25.37 9.35 -15.07
C ARG A 103 24.21 8.52 -15.61
N THR A 104 24.24 8.16 -16.90
CA THR A 104 23.16 7.36 -17.51
C THR A 104 23.04 5.97 -16.89
N TYR A 105 24.15 5.33 -16.52
CA TYR A 105 24.16 4.05 -15.82
C TYR A 105 23.48 4.15 -14.44
N LYS A 106 23.89 5.14 -13.62
CA LYS A 106 23.28 5.38 -12.30
C LYS A 106 21.77 5.65 -12.41
N THR A 107 21.35 6.43 -13.40
CA THR A 107 19.93 6.71 -13.66
C THR A 107 19.16 5.43 -14.04
N LYS A 108 19.76 4.54 -14.85
CA LYS A 108 19.14 3.26 -15.20
C LYS A 108 18.97 2.35 -13.99
N GLU A 109 19.98 2.28 -13.12
CA GLU A 109 19.92 1.50 -11.88
C GLU A 109 18.81 2.00 -10.95
N ALA A 110 18.77 3.32 -10.69
CA ALA A 110 17.72 3.96 -9.90
C ALA A 110 16.32 3.70 -10.46
N ASN A 111 16.14 3.84 -11.79
CA ASN A 111 14.87 3.57 -12.47
C ASN A 111 14.46 2.10 -12.37
N SER A 112 15.42 1.17 -12.39
CA SER A 112 15.14 -0.26 -12.22
C SER A 112 14.59 -0.56 -10.83
N THR A 113 15.17 0.04 -9.79
CA THR A 113 14.72 -0.09 -8.40
C THR A 113 13.34 0.53 -8.20
N LEU A 114 13.12 1.75 -8.71
CA LEU A 114 11.83 2.42 -8.66
C LEU A 114 10.72 1.58 -9.31
N ARG A 115 11.01 0.98 -10.46
CA ARG A 115 10.07 0.08 -11.15
C ARG A 115 9.75 -1.16 -10.32
N CYS A 116 10.73 -1.76 -9.66
CA CYS A 116 10.53 -2.92 -8.77
C CYS A 116 9.66 -2.55 -7.57
N VAL A 117 9.93 -1.40 -6.92
CA VAL A 117 9.11 -0.89 -5.82
C VAL A 117 7.68 -0.64 -6.28
N LYS A 118 7.49 0.08 -7.39
CA LYS A 118 6.16 0.35 -7.95
C LYS A 118 5.39 -0.94 -8.22
N LYS A 119 6.02 -1.94 -8.84
CA LYS A 119 5.41 -3.26 -9.08
C LYS A 119 4.99 -3.94 -7.77
N SER A 120 5.87 -3.97 -6.77
CA SER A 120 5.58 -4.61 -5.47
C SER A 120 4.44 -3.92 -4.72
N VAL A 121 4.33 -2.59 -4.80
CA VAL A 121 3.24 -1.84 -4.19
C VAL A 121 1.94 -2.12 -4.93
N THR A 122 1.94 -2.11 -6.27
CA THR A 122 0.73 -2.42 -7.05
C THR A 122 0.24 -3.84 -6.84
N SER A 123 1.12 -4.84 -6.70
CA SER A 123 0.72 -6.21 -6.45
C SER A 123 0.14 -6.38 -5.05
N ARG A 124 0.79 -5.81 -4.03
CA ARG A 124 0.27 -5.82 -2.65
C ARG A 124 -1.09 -5.15 -2.54
N LEU A 125 -1.25 -3.96 -3.12
CA LEU A 125 -2.55 -3.26 -3.14
C LEU A 125 -3.63 -4.11 -3.82
N ARG A 126 -3.31 -4.78 -4.92
CA ARG A 126 -4.27 -5.68 -5.60
C ARG A 126 -4.66 -6.86 -4.70
N GLU A 127 -3.70 -7.47 -4.01
CA GLU A 127 -3.96 -8.57 -3.07
C GLU A 127 -4.78 -8.12 -1.87
N GLU A 128 -4.47 -6.96 -1.29
CA GLU A 128 -5.22 -6.36 -0.18
C GLU A 128 -6.66 -6.01 -0.57
N ILE A 129 -6.86 -5.42 -1.74
CA ILE A 129 -8.21 -5.13 -2.28
C ILE A 129 -8.99 -6.44 -2.47
N LEU A 130 -8.37 -7.49 -3.04
CA LEU A 130 -9.01 -8.79 -3.21
C LEU A 130 -9.39 -9.43 -1.86
N LEU A 131 -8.52 -9.31 -0.86
CA LEU A 131 -8.81 -9.79 0.50
C LEU A 131 -9.99 -9.04 1.13
N LEU A 132 -10.02 -7.71 1.03
CA LEU A 132 -11.12 -6.89 1.53
C LEU A 132 -12.44 -7.20 0.82
N TYR A 133 -12.41 -7.31 -0.51
CA TYR A 133 -13.57 -7.70 -1.31
C TYR A 133 -14.10 -9.08 -0.90
N SER A 134 -13.22 -10.07 -0.78
CA SER A 134 -13.60 -11.43 -0.37
C SER A 134 -14.13 -11.49 1.06
N ALA A 135 -13.60 -10.68 1.98
CA ALA A 135 -14.02 -10.70 3.37
C ALA A 135 -15.33 -9.94 3.64
N LEU A 136 -15.55 -8.82 2.94
CA LEU A 136 -16.66 -7.90 3.22
C LEU A 136 -17.78 -7.98 2.20
N VAL A 137 -17.43 -8.03 0.91
CA VAL A 137 -18.40 -7.91 -0.18
C VAL A 137 -18.95 -9.28 -0.58
N ARG A 138 -18.10 -10.31 -0.61
CA ARG A 138 -18.51 -11.67 -1.02
C ARG A 138 -19.63 -12.27 -0.15
N PRO A 139 -19.60 -12.19 1.19
CA PRO A 139 -20.71 -12.71 2.00
C PRO A 139 -22.03 -11.99 1.75
N TYR A 140 -21.97 -10.69 1.46
CA TYR A 140 -23.15 -9.89 1.14
C TYR A 140 -23.72 -10.28 -0.22
N LEU A 141 -22.87 -10.47 -1.24
CA LEU A 141 -23.28 -10.94 -2.55
C LEU A 141 -23.89 -12.34 -2.51
N GLU A 142 -23.27 -13.27 -1.77
CA GLU A 142 -23.81 -14.62 -1.57
C GLU A 142 -25.17 -14.58 -0.86
N TYR A 143 -25.33 -13.70 0.14
CA TYR A 143 -26.63 -13.48 0.79
C TYR A 143 -27.67 -12.87 -0.17
N CYS A 144 -27.30 -11.85 -0.95
CA CYS A 144 -28.20 -11.24 -1.94
C CYS A 144 -28.64 -12.26 -3.00
N VAL A 145 -27.75 -13.13 -3.48
CA VAL A 145 -28.11 -14.18 -4.44
C VAL A 145 -29.10 -15.18 -3.83
N GLN A 146 -28.91 -15.58 -2.56
CA GLN A 146 -29.85 -16.46 -1.87
C GLN A 146 -31.25 -15.84 -1.69
N LEU A 147 -31.32 -14.52 -1.49
CA LEU A 147 -32.59 -13.81 -1.36
C LEU A 147 -33.29 -13.63 -2.72
N TRP A 148 -32.53 -13.33 -3.77
CA TRP A 148 -33.07 -13.06 -5.10
C TRP A 148 -33.37 -14.33 -5.91
N ALA A 149 -32.74 -15.46 -5.59
CA ALA A 149 -32.95 -16.71 -6.31
C ALA A 149 -32.85 -17.96 -5.39
N PRO A 150 -33.88 -18.21 -4.55
CA PRO A 150 -33.89 -19.30 -3.57
C PRO A 150 -33.67 -20.70 -4.17
N GLN A 151 -34.13 -20.91 -5.42
CA GLN A 151 -34.06 -22.20 -6.13
C GLN A 151 -32.65 -22.72 -6.37
N TYR A 152 -31.64 -21.85 -6.51
CA TYR A 152 -30.25 -22.26 -6.75
C TYR A 152 -29.57 -22.87 -5.53
N LYS A 153 -30.10 -22.66 -4.32
CA LYS A 153 -29.53 -23.20 -3.09
C LYS A 153 -29.73 -24.72 -3.01
N THR A 154 -30.93 -25.17 -3.36
CA THR A 154 -31.31 -26.59 -3.46
C THR A 154 -30.50 -27.35 -4.50
N ASP A 155 -30.26 -26.77 -5.69
CA ASP A 155 -29.47 -27.42 -6.74
C ASP A 155 -27.98 -27.50 -6.38
N MET A 156 -27.45 -26.50 -5.67
CA MET A 156 -26.05 -26.50 -5.23
C MET A 156 -25.80 -27.54 -4.12
N ASP A 157 -26.73 -27.70 -3.18
CA ASP A 157 -26.67 -28.73 -2.12
C ASP A 157 -26.77 -30.15 -2.70
N LEU A 158 -27.59 -30.35 -3.76
CA LEU A 158 -27.70 -31.63 -4.47
C LEU A 158 -26.42 -32.00 -5.23
N LEU A 159 -25.70 -31.02 -5.76
CA LEU A 159 -24.44 -31.22 -6.49
C LEU A 159 -23.24 -31.50 -5.57
N GLU A 160 -23.28 -31.06 -4.31
CA GLU A 160 -22.22 -31.34 -3.32
C GLU A 160 -22.35 -32.76 -2.70
N GLN A 161 -23.50 -33.41 -2.88
CA GLN A 161 -23.79 -34.77 -2.37
C GLN A 161 -23.39 -35.93 -3.30
N VAL A 162 -22.78 -35.65 -4.45
CA VAL A 162 -22.26 -36.65 -5.43
C VAL A 162 -20.75 -36.72 -5.34
#